data_AF-A0A1E7PY37-F1
#
_entry.id   AF-A0A1E7PY37-F1
#
_cell.length_a   1.000
_cell.length_b   1.000
_cell.length_c   1.000
_cell.angle_alpha   90.00
_cell.angle_beta   90.00
_cell.angle_gamma   90.00
#
_symmetry.space_group_name_H-M   'P 1'
#
loop_
_entity.id
_entity.type
_entity.pdbx_description
1 polymer ?
#
loop_
_entity_poly.entity_id
_entity_poly.type
_entity_poly.pdbx_seq_one_letter_code
_entity_poly.pdbx_strand_id
1 'polypeptide(L)' 'MWSNGKLVLQVYTTYHSQNAWAHVQGVGWRKIRTSAADGVTNTFCLLSTAQANNRTVNVYVVNNLIERAYMN' A
#
# COMPACT_ATOMS: atom_id res chain seq x y z
N MET A 1 3.05 -11.38 6.21
CA MET A 1 4.42 -11.63 5.71
C MET A 1 4.91 -10.43 4.91
N TRP A 2 6.24 -10.23 4.84
CA TRP A 2 6.84 -9.21 3.99
C TRP A 2 6.84 -9.64 2.52
N SER A 3 6.53 -8.70 1.64
CA SER A 3 6.72 -8.80 0.19
C SER A 3 7.61 -7.64 -0.25
N ASN A 4 8.85 -7.97 -0.62
CA ASN A 4 9.92 -7.00 -0.79
C ASN A 4 10.22 -6.72 -2.27
N GLY A 5 10.74 -5.53 -2.54
CA GLY A 5 11.18 -5.10 -3.88
C GLY A 5 10.08 -5.14 -4.93
N LYS A 6 8.84 -4.80 -4.56
CA LYS A 6 7.68 -4.87 -5.47
C LYS A 6 7.35 -3.51 -6.05
N LEU A 7 6.95 -3.48 -7.32
CA LEU A 7 6.34 -2.30 -7.91
C LEU A 7 4.89 -2.13 -7.43
N VAL A 8 4.46 -0.88 -7.28
CA VAL A 8 3.05 -0.52 -7.13
C VAL A 8 2.52 -0.22 -8.53
N LEU A 9 1.64 -1.08 -9.03
CA LEU A 9 1.11 -0.97 -10.39
C LEU A 9 0.00 0.09 -10.45
N GLN A 10 -0.88 0.09 -9.45
CA GLN A 10 -2.02 1.00 -9.34
C GLN A 10 -2.35 1.26 -7.87
N VAL A 11 -2.99 2.40 -7.62
CA VAL A 11 -3.54 2.78 -6.33
C VAL A 11 -5.00 3.21 -6.53
N TYR A 12 -5.84 2.99 -5.52
CA TYR A 12 -7.25 3.36 -5.56
C TYR A 12 -7.73 3.81 -4.18
N THR A 13 -8.51 4.88 -4.13
CA THR A 13 -9.09 5.36 -2.86
C THR A 13 -10.46 5.99 -3.09
N THR A 14 -11.28 5.96 -2.05
CA THR A 14 -12.58 6.65 -1.98
C THR A 14 -12.73 7.30 -0.61
N TYR A 15 -13.52 8.36 -0.52
CA TYR A 15 -13.65 9.16 0.72
C TYR A 15 -14.33 8.40 1.88
N HIS A 16 -14.95 7.25 1.62
CA HIS A 16 -15.65 6.47 2.63
C HIS A 16 -14.68 5.64 3.49
N SER A 17 -14.91 5.63 4.82
CA SER A 17 -14.44 4.61 5.77
C SER A 17 -13.02 4.09 5.57
N GLN A 18 -12.05 4.99 5.39
CA GLN A 18 -10.63 4.66 5.19
C GLN A 18 -10.42 3.61 4.08
N ASN A 19 -11.09 3.79 2.95
CA ASN A 19 -11.09 2.83 1.86
C ASN A 19 -10.01 3.15 0.82
N ALA A 20 -8.77 2.75 1.12
CA ALA A 20 -7.63 2.85 0.23
C ALA A 20 -7.06 1.47 -0.11
N TRP A 21 -6.58 1.30 -1.34
CA TRP A 21 -6.12 0.04 -1.93
C TRP A 21 -4.88 0.25 -2.79
N ALA A 22 -4.07 -0.79 -2.91
CA ALA A 22 -2.95 -0.82 -3.83
C ALA A 22 -2.87 -2.17 -4.55
N HIS A 23 -2.55 -2.12 -5.84
CA HIS A 23 -2.22 -3.26 -6.67
C HIS A 23 -0.70 -3.43 -6.68
N VAL A 24 -0.21 -4.41 -5.92
CA VAL A 24 1.23 -4.64 -5.77
C VAL A 24 1.66 -5.82 -6.65
N GLN A 25 2.74 -5.65 -7.41
CA GLN A 25 3.26 -6.65 -8.35
C GLN A 25 3.47 -8.01 -7.67
N GLY A 26 2.85 -9.07 -8.21
CA GLY A 26 2.93 -10.43 -7.68
C GLY A 26 2.20 -10.66 -6.36
N VAL A 27 1.59 -9.63 -5.76
CA VAL A 27 0.78 -9.72 -4.54
C VAL A 27 -0.71 -9.51 -4.86
N GLY A 28 -1.02 -8.71 -5.88
CA GLY A 28 -2.38 -8.38 -6.27
C GLY A 28 -2.95 -7.18 -5.49
N TRP A 29 -4.27 -7.00 -5.57
CA TRP A 29 -4.97 -5.94 -4.85
C TRP A 29 -5.04 -6.23 -3.35
N ARG A 30 -4.62 -5.25 -2.55
CA ARG A 30 -4.72 -5.31 -1.09
C ARG A 30 -5.28 -3.99 -0.56
N LYS A 31 -6.21 -4.11 0.38
CA LYS A 31 -6.71 -2.95 1.12
C LYS A 31 -5.66 -2.51 2.13
N ILE A 32 -5.49 -1.21 2.26
CA ILE A 32 -4.63 -0.60 3.27
C ILE A 32 -5.46 -0.51 4.55
N ARG A 33 -4.96 -1.10 5.62
CA ARG A 33 -5.57 -0.98 6.94
C ARG A 33 -4.46 -0.89 7.97
N THR A 34 -4.40 0.25 8.64
CA THR A 34 -3.50 0.49 9.75
C THR A 34 -4.30 0.53 11.05
N SER A 35 -3.67 0.22 12.18
CA SER A 35 -4.28 0.37 13.50
C SER A 35 -4.39 1.83 13.96
N ALA A 36 -3.74 2.76 13.27
CA ALA A 36 -3.75 4.20 13.54
C ALA A 36 -4.66 4.98 12.57
N ALA A 37 -5.16 6.15 13.02
CA ALA A 37 -6.10 6.99 12.28
C ALA A 37 -5.51 7.59 10.98
N ASP A 38 -4.23 7.94 11.00
CA ASP A 38 -3.49 8.55 9.88
C ASP A 38 -2.73 7.52 9.02
N GLY A 39 -2.55 6.29 9.53
CA GLY A 39 -1.72 5.28 8.88
C GLY A 39 -2.21 4.88 7.49
N VAL A 40 -3.52 4.92 7.21
CA VAL A 40 -4.07 4.64 5.88
C VAL A 40 -3.64 5.72 4.89
N THR A 41 -3.74 7.00 5.27
CA THR A 41 -3.36 8.13 4.42
C THR A 41 -1.85 8.17 4.18
N ASN A 42 -1.06 7.99 5.23
CA ASN A 42 0.41 7.98 5.12
C ASN A 42 0.88 6.83 4.21
N THR A 43 0.34 5.63 4.40
CA THR A 43 0.66 4.47 3.57
C THR A 43 0.20 4.66 2.13
N PHE A 44 -1.01 5.21 1.92
CA PHE A 44 -1.52 5.50 0.58
C PHE A 44 -0.65 6.54 -0.16
N CYS A 45 -0.24 7.61 0.52
CA CYS A 45 0.64 8.63 -0.04
C CYS A 45 2.00 8.04 -0.44
N LEU A 46 2.59 7.19 0.42
CA LEU A 46 3.84 6.48 0.12
C LEU A 46 3.71 5.61 -1.12
N LEU A 47 2.66 4.78 -1.20
CA LEU A 47 2.46 3.85 -2.32
C LEU A 47 2.16 4.60 -3.64
N SER A 48 1.40 5.69 -3.56
CA SER A 48 1.14 6.58 -4.71
C SER A 48 2.42 7.24 -5.21
N THR A 49 3.27 7.70 -4.29
CA THR A 49 4.57 8.28 -4.62
C THR A 49 5.49 7.23 -5.27
N ALA A 50 5.49 6.00 -4.77
CA ALA A 50 6.29 4.92 -5.36
C ALA A 50 5.83 4.60 -6.79
N GLN A 51 4.51 4.52 -6.99
CA GLN A 51 3.88 4.26 -8.29
C GLN A 51 4.21 5.37 -9.30
N ALA A 52 4.06 6.63 -8.91
CA ALA A 52 4.35 7.78 -9.78
C ALA A 52 5.83 7.90 -10.18
N ASN A 53 6.75 7.40 -9.34
CA ASN A 53 8.19 7.50 -9.57
C ASN A 53 8.83 6.17 -10.01
N ASN A 54 8.04 5.14 -10.32
CA ASN A 54 8.53 3.80 -10.68
C ASN A 54 9.54 3.22 -9.66
N ARG A 55 9.33 3.49 -8.37
CA ARG A 55 10.16 2.97 -7.27
C ARG A 55 9.55 1.71 -6.69
N THR A 56 10.43 0.85 -6.17
CA THR A 56 10.01 -0.37 -5.49
C THR A 56 9.70 -0.11 -4.02
N VAL A 57 8.77 -0.89 -3.48
CA VAL A 57 8.35 -0.85 -2.08
C VAL A 57 8.49 -2.22 -1.44
N ASN A 58 8.58 -2.20 -0.12
CA ASN A 58 8.46 -3.37 0.73
C ASN A 58 7.17 -3.22 1.52
N VAL A 59 6.27 -4.20 1.40
CA VAL A 59 4.95 -4.18 2.05
C VAL A 59 4.80 -5.35 3.02
N TYR A 60 4.27 -5.07 4.20
CA TYR A 60 3.91 -6.09 5.17
C TYR A 60 2.41 -6.37 5.10
N VAL A 61 2.08 -7.59 4.71
CA VAL A 61 0.69 -8.02 4.52
C VAL A 61 0.23 -8.92 5.66
N VAL A 62 -0.87 -8.58 6.32
CA VAL A 62 -1.52 -9.37 7.38
C VAL A 62 -2.98 -9.54 7.03
N ASN A 63 -3.51 -10.77 7.10
CA ASN A 63 -4.92 -11.06 6.81
C ASN A 63 -5.40 -10.43 5.48
N ASN A 64 -4.54 -10.48 4.45
CA ASN A 64 -4.80 -9.90 3.13
C ASN A 64 -4.87 -8.35 3.07
N LEU A 65 -4.35 -7.67 4.09
CA LEU A 65 -4.32 -6.22 4.24
C LEU A 65 -2.88 -5.71 4.29
N ILE A 66 -2.61 -4.55 3.72
CA ILE A 66 -1.34 -3.84 3.91
C ILE A 66 -1.43 -3.06 5.22
N GLU A 67 -0.56 -3.41 6.17
CA GLU A 67 -0.48 -2.70 7.47
C GLU A 67 0.71 -1.76 7.55
N ARG A 68 1.81 -2.07 6.84
CA ARG A 68 3.06 -1.31 6.85
C ARG A 68 3.67 -1.33 5.46
N ALA A 69 4.27 -0.23 5.06
CA ALA A 69 5.05 -0.14 3.83
C ALA A 69 6.22 0.82 4.02
N TYR A 70 7.32 0.57 3.32
CA TYR A 70 8.38 1.55 3.13
C TYR A 70 8.93 1.45 1.70
N MET A 71 9.46 2.58 1.21
CA MET A 71 10.01 2.69 -0.13
C MET A 71 11.52 2.51 -0.09
N ASN A 72 12.09 1.86 -1.11
CA ASN A 72 13.53 1.85 -1.35
C ASN A 72 13.96 3.14 -2.01
#